data_AF-A0A2M7A7R8-F1
#
_entry.id   AF-A0A2M7A7R8-F1
#
_cell.length_a   1.000
_cell.length_b   1.000
_cell.length_c   1.000
_cell.angle_alpha   90.00
_cell.angle_beta   90.00
_cell.angle_gamma   90.00
#
_symmetry.space_group_name_H-M   'P 1'
#
loop_
_entity.id
_entity.type
_entity.pdbx_description
1 polymer ?
#
loop_
_entity_poly.entity_id
_entity_poly.type
_entity_poly.pdbx_seq_one_letter_code
_entity_poly.pdbx_strand_id
1 'polypeptide(L)'
;MPLYEYECRKCGKEFTFLVGVIAENTDPRCPHCRSKRLTKLISRVSRVRGEEEALDRLTDMAEHLDLDDPKAVRDLTRKMGKELGGEMGEDLGDEFEEMFEEEMGGDRGGAAKDETIY
;
A
#
# COMPACT_ATOMS: atom_id res chain seq x y z
N MET A 1 -9.21 1.85 29.00
CA MET A 1 -10.31 1.12 28.34
C MET A 1 -9.87 0.80 26.92
N PRO A 2 -9.54 -0.46 26.59
CA PRO A 2 -9.11 -0.82 25.24
C PRO A 2 -10.26 -0.69 24.24
N LEU A 3 -9.97 -0.07 23.09
CA LEU A 3 -10.82 -0.07 21.90
C LEU A 3 -10.35 -1.20 20.99
N TYR A 4 -11.29 -2.01 20.52
CA TYR A 4 -11.00 -3.06 19.55
C TYR A 4 -11.88 -2.92 18.32
N GLU A 5 -11.32 -3.20 17.16
CA GLU A 5 -12.03 -3.23 15.89
C GLU A 5 -12.53 -4.64 15.61
N TYR A 6 -13.72 -4.75 15.04
CA TYR A 6 -14.35 -6.02 14.69
C TYR A 6 -15.00 -5.95 13.31
N GLU A 7 -14.85 -7.02 12.54
CA GLU A 7 -15.64 -7.29 11.33
C GLU A 7 -16.79 -8.25 11.67
N CYS A 8 -18.01 -7.94 11.24
CA CYS A 8 -19.14 -8.86 11.36
C CYS A 8 -19.17 -9.87 10.20
N ARG A 9 -19.05 -11.16 10.50
CA ARG A 9 -19.09 -12.24 9.49
C ARG A 9 -20.47 -12.50 8.87
N LYS A 10 -21.52 -11.77 9.30
CA LYS A 10 -22.88 -11.86 8.73
C LYS A 10 -23.16 -10.73 7.73
N CYS A 11 -22.73 -9.51 8.01
CA CYS A 11 -23.04 -8.34 7.18
C CYS A 11 -21.80 -7.63 6.62
N GLY A 12 -20.59 -8.11 6.93
CA GLY A 12 -19.31 -7.57 6.44
C GLY A 12 -18.95 -6.19 6.98
N LYS A 13 -19.72 -5.64 7.93
CA LYS A 13 -19.48 -4.29 8.44
C LYS A 13 -18.46 -4.30 9.56
N GLU A 14 -17.54 -3.36 9.50
CA GLU A 14 -16.54 -3.07 10.52
C GLU A 14 -17.10 -2.09 11.56
N PHE A 15 -16.73 -2.28 12.83
CA PHE A 15 -17.08 -1.35 13.90
C PHE A 15 -16.08 -1.44 15.06
N THR A 16 -15.92 -0.35 15.78
CA THR A 16 -15.12 -0.30 17.00
C THR A 16 -16.00 -0.59 18.23
N PHE A 17 -15.52 -1.44 19.13
CA PHE A 17 -16.17 -1.76 20.37
C PHE A 17 -15.23 -1.50 21.55
N LEU A 18 -15.73 -0.74 22.51
CA LEU A 18 -15.03 -0.49 23.76
C LEU A 18 -15.28 -1.67 24.70
N VAL A 19 -14.22 -2.37 25.10
CA VAL A 19 -14.32 -3.44 26.10
C VAL A 19 -14.05 -2.82 27.48
N GLY A 20 -15.08 -2.82 28.32
CA GLY A 20 -14.98 -2.39 29.72
C GLY A 20 -14.19 -3.41 30.56
N VAL A 21 -13.50 -2.93 31.61
CA VAL A 21 -12.69 -3.77 32.52
C VAL A 21 -13.52 -4.35 33.68
N ILE A 22 -14.78 -3.91 33.83
CA ILE A 22 -15.65 -4.26 34.96
C ILE A 22 -16.54 -5.46 34.56
N ALA A 23 -16.78 -6.35 35.52
CA ALA A 23 -17.28 -7.74 35.44
C ALA A 23 -18.47 -8.07 34.52
N GLU A 24 -19.18 -7.08 33.97
CA GLU A 24 -20.22 -7.30 32.96
C GLU A 24 -19.61 -7.25 31.56
N ASN A 25 -18.83 -8.29 31.24
CA ASN A 25 -18.22 -8.48 29.94
C ASN A 25 -19.33 -8.79 28.91
N THR A 26 -20.01 -7.74 28.44
CA THR A 26 -21.06 -7.86 27.43
C THR A 26 -20.40 -8.31 26.14
N ASP A 27 -20.67 -9.55 25.72
CA ASP A 27 -20.24 -10.06 24.42
C ASP A 27 -20.52 -9.00 23.33
N PRO A 28 -19.50 -8.57 22.55
CA PRO A 28 -19.73 -7.62 21.49
C PRO A 28 -20.74 -8.20 20.49
N ARG A 29 -21.69 -7.35 20.06
CA ARG A 29 -22.66 -7.69 19.03
C ARG A 29 -22.57 -6.67 17.92
N CYS A 30 -22.74 -7.12 16.68
CA CYS A 30 -22.76 -6.21 15.55
C CYS A 30 -23.90 -5.17 15.70
N PRO A 31 -23.62 -3.86 15.63
CA PRO A 31 -24.64 -2.81 15.80
C PRO A 31 -25.69 -2.81 14.67
N HIS A 32 -25.36 -3.38 13.50
CA HIS A 32 -26.24 -3.39 12.33
C HIS A 32 -27.17 -4.61 12.29
N CYS A 33 -26.66 -5.82 12.58
CA CYS A 33 -27.41 -7.06 12.40
C CYS A 33 -27.54 -7.92 13.66
N ARG A 34 -26.98 -7.46 14.80
CA ARG A 34 -27.00 -8.11 16.12
C ARG A 34 -26.38 -9.51 16.18
N SER A 35 -25.67 -9.91 15.13
CA SER A 35 -24.91 -11.16 15.07
C SER A 35 -23.79 -11.15 16.12
N LYS A 36 -23.55 -12.32 16.74
CA LYS A 36 -22.37 -12.60 17.58
C LYS A 36 -21.16 -13.10 16.78
N ARG A 37 -21.33 -13.41 15.49
CA ARG A 37 -20.24 -13.87 14.61
C ARG A 37 -19.38 -12.68 14.22
N LEU A 38 -18.37 -12.40 15.04
CA LEU A 38 -17.43 -11.30 14.90
C LEU A 38 -16.00 -11.83 14.77
N THR A 39 -15.17 -11.10 14.04
CA THR A 39 -13.74 -11.34 13.94
C THR A 39 -13.02 -10.09 14.37
N LYS A 40 -12.13 -10.20 15.35
CA LYS A 40 -11.34 -9.07 15.84
C LYS A 40 -10.31 -8.68 14.78
N LEU A 41 -10.34 -7.42 14.38
CA LEU A 41 -9.33 -6.85 13.49
C LEU A 41 -8.14 -6.39 14.33
N ILE A 42 -6.94 -6.63 13.81
CA ILE A 42 -5.68 -6.14 14.38
C ILE A 42 -5.15 -5.13 13.39
N SER A 43 -5.00 -3.88 13.85
CA SER A 43 -4.41 -2.82 13.03
C SER A 43 -2.99 -3.21 12.62
N ARG A 44 -2.62 -2.84 11.38
CA ARG A 44 -1.25 -2.99 10.90
C ARG A 44 -0.37 -2.00 11.66
N VAL A 45 0.49 -2.53 12.53
CA VAL A 45 1.45 -1.70 13.24
C VAL A 45 2.61 -1.35 12.31
N SER A 46 2.90 -0.05 12.20
CA SER A 46 4.13 0.46 11.58
C SER A 46 5.05 0.91 12.71
N ARG A 47 6.33 0.51 12.66
CA ARG A 47 7.37 1.02 13.56
C ARG A 47 8.15 2.11 12.84
N VAL A 48 8.40 3.23 13.52
CA VAL A 48 9.36 4.24 13.05
C VAL A 48 10.74 3.58 13.12
N ARG A 49 11.46 3.58 12.00
CA ARG A 49 12.84 3.09 11.93
C ARG A 49 13.79 4.28 11.98
N GLY A 50 15.00 4.06 12.49
CA GLY A 50 16.06 5.05 12.37
C GLY A 50 16.46 5.25 10.90
N GLU A 51 17.04 6.40 10.59
CA GLU A 51 17.51 6.73 9.23
C GLU A 51 18.54 5.72 8.72
N GLU A 52 19.44 5.25 9.59
CA GLU A 52 20.43 4.21 9.28
C GLU A 52 19.76 2.88 8.89
N GLU A 53 18.79 2.41 9.70
CA GLU A 53 18.04 1.17 9.40
C GLU A 53 17.18 1.27 8.13
N ALA A 54 16.73 2.48 7.78
CA ALA A 54 16.01 2.73 6.54
C ALA A 54 16.96 2.64 5.34
N LEU A 55 18.15 3.25 5.44
CA LEU A 55 19.15 3.24 4.38
C LEU A 55 19.73 1.84 4.13
N ASP A 56 20.02 1.08 5.18
CA ASP A 56 20.51 -0.30 5.08
C ASP A 56 19.52 -1.19 4.33
N ARG A 57 18.23 -1.08 4.63
CA ARG A 57 17.20 -1.88 3.97
C ARG A 57 16.98 -1.47 2.51
N LEU A 58 17.06 -0.18 2.19
CA LEU A 58 17.01 0.29 0.81
C LEU A 58 18.17 -0.31 0.00
N THR A 59 19.36 -0.35 0.61
CA THR A 59 20.56 -0.96 0.02
C THR A 59 20.37 -2.46 -0.18
N ASP A 60 19.94 -3.19 0.85
CA ASP A 60 19.64 -4.63 0.78
C ASP A 60 18.62 -4.94 -0.33
N MET A 61 17.59 -4.10 -0.48
CA MET A 61 16.58 -4.27 -1.51
C MET A 61 17.14 -4.03 -2.92
N ALA A 62 17.94 -2.98 -3.10
CA ALA A 62 18.56 -2.66 -4.38
C ALA A 62 19.51 -3.78 -4.86
N GLU A 63 20.22 -4.43 -3.93
CA GLU A 63 21.13 -5.55 -4.24
C GLU A 63 20.41 -6.81 -4.72
N HIS A 64 19.17 -7.03 -4.28
CA HIS A 64 18.40 -8.24 -4.57
C HIS A 64 17.30 -8.03 -5.63
N LEU A 65 17.24 -6.84 -6.22
CA LEU A 65 16.28 -6.52 -7.27
C LEU A 65 16.91 -6.67 -8.66
N ASP A 66 16.12 -7.23 -9.57
CA ASP A 66 16.46 -7.28 -10.99
C ASP A 66 16.18 -5.91 -11.62
N LEU A 67 17.24 -5.09 -11.77
CA LEU A 67 17.13 -3.74 -12.32
C LEU A 67 16.77 -3.73 -13.81
N ASP A 68 16.85 -4.87 -14.49
CA ASP A 68 16.47 -5.03 -15.90
C ASP A 68 14.95 -5.29 -16.06
N ASP A 69 14.22 -5.60 -14.98
CA ASP A 69 12.75 -5.75 -15.00
C ASP A 69 12.04 -4.41 -14.68
N PRO A 70 11.30 -3.81 -15.63
CA PRO A 70 10.58 -2.55 -15.39
C PRO A 70 9.57 -2.62 -14.23
N LYS A 71 9.01 -3.80 -13.94
CA LYS A 71 8.12 -3.97 -12.78
C LYS A 71 8.87 -3.91 -11.46
N ALA A 72 10.09 -4.47 -11.42
CA ALA A 72 10.93 -4.44 -10.23
C ALA A 72 11.37 -3.01 -9.92
N VAL A 73 11.75 -2.22 -10.93
CA VAL A 73 12.10 -0.81 -10.78
C VAL A 73 10.90 0.01 -10.24
N ARG A 74 9.70 -0.15 -10.80
CA ARG A 74 8.51 0.53 -10.29
C ARG A 74 8.18 0.15 -8.83
N ASP A 75 8.29 -1.13 -8.49
CA ASP A 75 8.05 -1.61 -7.13
C ASP A 75 9.12 -1.11 -6.14
N LEU A 76 10.36 -0.88 -6.60
CA LEU A 76 11.43 -0.23 -5.84
C LEU A 76 11.07 1.23 -5.55
N THR A 77 10.74 2.01 -6.58
CA THR A 77 10.39 3.43 -6.47
C THR A 77 9.24 3.64 -5.48
N ARG A 78 8.16 2.86 -5.60
CA ARG A 78 7.02 2.93 -4.67
C ARG A 78 7.40 2.61 -3.23
N LYS A 79 8.29 1.63 -3.01
CA LYS A 79 8.76 1.29 -1.66
C LYS A 79 9.74 2.34 -1.12
N MET A 80 10.57 2.91 -1.98
CA MET A 80 11.50 3.99 -1.64
C MET A 80 10.75 5.24 -1.19
N GLY A 81 9.72 5.67 -1.93
CA GLY A 81 8.86 6.79 -1.52
C GLY A 81 8.16 6.56 -0.17
N LYS A 82 7.79 5.31 0.11
CA LYS A 82 7.17 4.93 1.38
C LYS A 82 8.14 4.89 2.57
N GLU A 83 9.40 4.53 2.36
CA GLU A 83 10.41 4.46 3.43
C GLU A 83 11.14 5.78 3.67
N LEU A 84 11.36 6.61 2.64
CA LEU A 84 11.99 7.92 2.77
C LEU A 84 11.05 9.00 3.34
N GLY A 85 9.74 8.74 3.37
CA GLY A 85 8.75 9.49 4.15
C GLY A 85 8.55 10.94 3.71
N GLY A 86 7.41 11.22 3.08
CA GLY A 86 6.95 12.59 2.85
C GLY A 86 5.86 12.65 1.79
N GLU A 87 5.12 13.76 1.79
CA GLU A 87 4.24 14.22 0.70
C GLU A 87 4.93 14.21 -0.68
N MET A 88 6.26 14.25 -0.70
CA MET A 88 7.11 14.10 -1.89
C MET A 88 7.15 12.68 -2.46
N GLY A 89 6.76 11.64 -1.70
CA GLY A 89 6.85 10.23 -2.12
C GLY A 89 5.72 9.74 -3.02
N GLU A 90 4.59 10.44 -3.03
CA GLU A 90 3.48 10.18 -3.98
C GLU A 90 3.74 10.97 -5.28
N ASP A 91 4.08 12.26 -5.20
CA ASP A 91 4.44 13.08 -6.37
C ASP A 91 5.71 12.58 -7.10
N LEU A 92 6.78 12.22 -6.38
CA LEU A 92 7.96 11.59 -7.00
C LEU A 92 7.64 10.21 -7.58
N GLY A 93 6.66 9.49 -7.02
CA GLY A 93 6.24 8.20 -7.55
C GLY A 93 5.62 8.35 -8.94
N ASP A 94 4.73 9.33 -9.08
CA ASP A 94 4.03 9.64 -10.33
C ASP A 94 4.99 10.26 -11.37
N GLU A 95 5.85 11.21 -10.98
CA GLU A 95 6.87 11.81 -11.87
C GLU A 95 7.88 10.79 -12.38
N PHE A 96 8.30 9.84 -11.53
CA PHE A 96 9.26 8.81 -11.92
C PHE A 96 8.61 7.74 -12.81
N GLU A 97 7.31 7.44 -12.63
CA GLU A 97 6.55 6.57 -13.54
C GLU A 97 6.42 7.22 -14.93
N GLU A 98 6.14 8.53 -14.99
CA GLU A 98 6.07 9.31 -16.24
C GLU A 98 7.42 9.37 -16.98
N MET A 99 8.53 9.63 -16.25
CA MET A 99 9.88 9.63 -16.82
C MET A 99 10.30 8.24 -17.35
N PHE A 100 9.91 7.16 -16.65
CA PHE A 100 10.21 5.78 -17.10
C PHE A 100 9.41 5.41 -18.35
N GLU A 101 8.15 5.87 -18.46
CA GLU A 101 7.33 5.72 -19.67
C GLU A 101 7.92 6.49 -20.86
N GLU A 102 8.49 7.68 -20.64
CA GLU A 102 9.18 8.46 -21.67
C GLU A 102 10.49 7.80 -22.14
N GLU A 103 11.28 7.23 -21.22
CA GLU A 103 12.57 6.59 -21.55
C GLU A 103 12.41 5.23 -22.27
N MET A 104 11.38 4.45 -21.90
CA MET A 104 10.96 3.23 -22.63
C MET A 104 10.17 3.53 -23.92
N GLY A 105 9.65 4.75 -24.09
CA GLY A 105 8.94 5.22 -25.28
C GLY A 105 9.87 5.65 -26.42
N GLY A 106 11.18 5.70 -26.17
CA GLY A 106 12.21 6.19 -27.08
C GLY A 106 12.73 5.20 -28.12
N ASP A 107 11.92 4.29 -28.66
CA ASP A 107 12.31 3.54 -29.87
C ASP A 107 11.10 3.08 -30.70
N ARG A 108 10.63 3.96 -31.61
CA ARG A 108 10.19 3.59 -32.98
C ARG A 108 10.19 4.84 -33.89
N GLY A 109 11.35 5.14 -34.46
CA GLY A 109 11.43 5.87 -35.73
C GLY A 109 11.46 4.89 -36.89
N GLY A 110 10.59 5.07 -37.90
CA GLY A 110 10.86 4.54 -39.25
C GLY A 110 9.67 4.01 -40.08
N ALA A 111 9.13 4.90 -40.91
CA ALA A 111 8.69 4.67 -42.30
C ALA A 111 7.61 3.60 -42.63
N ALA A 112 6.43 4.07 -43.04
CA ALA A 112 5.83 3.70 -44.34
C ALA A 112 4.79 4.77 -44.75
N LYS A 113 5.03 5.41 -45.89
CA LYS A 113 4.02 6.15 -46.65
C LYS A 113 3.09 5.13 -47.31
N ASP A 114 1.78 5.37 -47.26
CA ASP A 114 0.79 5.14 -48.34
C ASP A 114 -0.58 5.59 -47.80
N GLU A 115 -1.21 6.62 -48.39
CA GLU A 115 -2.30 6.47 -49.38
C GLU A 115 -3.51 5.74 -48.75
N THR A 116 -4.68 6.34 -48.48
CA THR A 116 -5.64 6.92 -49.44
C THR A 116 -7.01 7.08 -48.72
N ILE A 117 -7.66 8.26 -48.86
CA ILE A 117 -9.10 8.55 -49.13
C ILE A 117 -10.19 7.85 -48.25
N TYR A 118 -11.25 8.47 -47.70
CA TYR A 118 -12.06 9.68 -47.96
C TYR A 118 -12.54 10.28 -46.63
#